data_AF-A0A2D8ASA3-F1
#
_entry.id   AF-A0A2D8ASA3-F1
#
_cell.length_a   1.000
_cell.length_b   1.000
_cell.length_c   1.000
_cell.angle_alpha   90.00
_cell.angle_beta   90.00
_cell.angle_gamma   90.00
#
_symmetry.space_group_name_H-M   'P 1'
#
loop_
_entity.id
_entity.type
_entity.pdbx_description
1 polymer ?
#
loop_
_entity_poly.entity_id
_entity_poly.type
_entity_poly.pdbx_seq_one_letter_code
_entity_poly.pdbx_strand_id
1 'polypeptide(L)'
;MTTQPPGLWAIALGSPLVSLLALFFIRSSIKSYKEGDNPDISKSLTSRSLYIGFLGKVILLLFWLGLLVLISVVNGGQVTFVDETLWRYGDPNLTERILFFGWIFSLTLTPAAIAFEAMMFVHATLKDTVFGIDNNLRKTFTTAVFTGIGVISFIVGSELMESVIGYGAAGGVFVGVFLLAVRKPILVILDKASNRFIPSTHTPEETAYLEAYATAMEDLIITVEERKLLDMMASTYGLSEKIVKQLEEEYNFSIEEE
;
A
#
# COMPACT_ATOMS: atom_id res chain seq x y z
N MET A 1 -22.54 -14.33 -30.67
CA MET A 1 -22.69 -13.88 -29.27
C MET A 1 -21.30 -13.83 -28.67
N THR A 2 -20.74 -12.64 -28.46
CA THR A 2 -19.45 -12.46 -27.80
C THR A 2 -19.67 -12.57 -26.29
N THR A 3 -19.47 -13.76 -25.73
CA THR A 3 -19.55 -13.99 -24.30
C THR A 3 -18.30 -13.45 -23.62
N GLN A 4 -18.47 -12.57 -22.64
CA GLN A 4 -17.33 -12.09 -21.84
C GLN A 4 -16.73 -13.26 -21.04
N PRO A 5 -15.39 -13.33 -20.88
CA PRO A 5 -14.76 -14.38 -20.08
C PRO A 5 -15.27 -14.32 -18.64
N PRO A 6 -15.81 -15.43 -18.07
CA PRO A 6 -16.30 -15.46 -16.69
C PRO A 6 -15.23 -15.06 -15.66
N GLY A 7 -13.96 -15.32 -15.95
CA GLY A 7 -12.83 -14.99 -15.09
C GLY A 7 -12.64 -13.49 -14.85
N LEU A 8 -13.02 -12.63 -15.81
CA LEU A 8 -12.89 -11.18 -15.65
C LEU A 8 -13.83 -10.65 -14.55
N TRP A 9 -15.06 -11.14 -14.53
CA TRP A 9 -16.05 -10.80 -13.51
C TRP A 9 -15.70 -11.40 -12.15
N ALA A 10 -15.08 -12.57 -12.11
CA ALA A 10 -14.59 -13.16 -10.86
C ALA A 10 -13.51 -12.29 -10.21
N ILE A 11 -12.60 -11.69 -10.99
CA ILE A 11 -11.58 -10.75 -10.49
C ILE A 11 -12.24 -9.46 -9.98
N ALA A 12 -13.14 -8.87 -10.78
CA ALA A 12 -13.82 -7.62 -10.42
C ALA A 12 -14.67 -7.77 -9.15
N LEU A 13 -15.42 -8.87 -9.03
CA LEU A 13 -16.28 -9.16 -7.87
C LEU A 13 -15.52 -9.76 -6.68
N GLY A 14 -14.32 -10.30 -6.89
CA GLY A 14 -13.46 -10.83 -5.83
C GLY A 14 -12.74 -9.76 -5.01
N SER A 15 -12.42 -8.62 -5.63
CA SER A 15 -11.73 -7.49 -4.98
C SER A 15 -12.39 -7.02 -3.66
N PRO A 16 -13.73 -6.78 -3.61
CA PRO A 16 -14.43 -6.44 -2.37
C PRO A 16 -14.25 -7.48 -1.26
N LEU A 17 -14.26 -8.77 -1.59
CA LEU A 17 -14.15 -9.86 -0.61
C LEU A 17 -12.76 -9.90 0.03
N VAL A 18 -11.71 -9.71 -0.77
CA VAL A 18 -10.34 -9.62 -0.27
C VAL A 18 -10.17 -8.41 0.65
N SER A 19 -10.73 -7.25 0.27
CA SER A 19 -10.69 -6.05 1.13
C SER A 19 -11.47 -6.22 2.43
N LEU A 20 -12.60 -6.95 2.44
CA LEU A 20 -13.33 -7.30 3.66
C LEU A 20 -12.51 -8.20 4.60
N LEU A 21 -11.80 -9.19 4.06
CA LEU A 21 -10.91 -10.03 4.85
C LEU A 21 -9.76 -9.20 5.47
N ALA A 22 -9.18 -8.28 4.69
CA ALA A 22 -8.15 -7.38 5.19
C ALA A 22 -8.65 -6.50 6.36
N LEU A 23 -9.87 -5.97 6.27
CA LEU A 23 -10.49 -5.20 7.36
C LEU A 23 -10.61 -6.00 8.66
N PHE A 24 -10.92 -7.29 8.57
CA PHE A 24 -10.99 -8.16 9.74
C PHE A 24 -9.62 -8.29 10.43
N PHE A 25 -8.56 -8.54 9.67
CA PHE A 25 -7.20 -8.62 10.20
C PHE A 25 -6.71 -7.29 10.78
N ILE A 26 -6.93 -6.18 10.08
CA ILE A 26 -6.50 -4.85 10.54
C ILE A 26 -7.25 -4.46 11.82
N ARG A 27 -8.56 -4.76 11.91
CA ARG A 27 -9.33 -4.52 13.13
C ARG A 27 -8.76 -5.30 14.33
N SER A 28 -8.38 -6.56 14.12
CA SER A 28 -7.71 -7.36 15.14
C SER A 28 -6.37 -6.75 15.56
N SER A 29 -5.60 -6.25 14.60
CA SER A 29 -4.30 -5.60 14.85
C SER A 29 -4.45 -4.31 15.66
N ILE A 30 -5.41 -3.44 15.33
CA ILE A 30 -5.70 -2.21 16.10
C ILE A 30 -6.07 -2.54 17.55
N LYS A 31 -6.89 -3.57 17.76
CA LYS A 31 -7.26 -4.03 19.10
C LYS A 31 -6.03 -4.49 19.89
N SER A 32 -5.16 -5.27 19.25
CA SER A 32 -3.91 -5.77 19.84
C SER A 32 -2.96 -4.64 20.27
N TYR A 33 -2.84 -3.56 19.50
CA TYR A 33 -1.97 -2.43 19.85
C TYR A 33 -2.53 -1.53 20.95
N LYS A 34 -3.84 -1.55 21.18
CA LYS A 34 -4.51 -0.75 22.23
C LYS A 34 -4.64 -1.48 23.57
N GLU A 35 -4.77 -2.80 23.55
CA GLU A 35 -5.08 -3.62 24.75
C GLU A 35 -3.86 -4.42 25.27
N GLY A 36 -2.67 -4.26 24.67
CA GLY A 36 -1.45 -4.92 25.13
C GLY A 36 -0.82 -4.25 26.36
N ASP A 37 0.06 -4.99 27.07
CA ASP A 37 0.78 -4.54 28.27
C ASP A 37 1.61 -3.25 28.07
N ASN A 38 1.89 -2.88 26.81
CA ASN A 38 2.51 -1.60 26.45
C ASN A 38 1.84 -1.03 25.18
N PRO A 39 0.91 -0.05 25.30
CA PRO A 39 0.12 0.43 24.17
C PRO A 39 0.95 1.29 23.20
N ASP A 40 1.11 0.80 21.97
CA ASP A 40 1.84 1.49 20.90
C ASP A 40 0.87 2.36 20.07
N ILE A 41 0.72 3.62 20.50
CA ILE A 41 -0.28 4.55 19.96
C ILE A 41 0.00 4.88 18.49
N SER A 42 1.26 5.06 18.08
CA SER A 42 1.65 5.38 16.71
C SER A 42 1.29 4.25 15.75
N LYS A 43 1.63 3.00 16.09
CA LYS A 43 1.23 1.82 15.29
C LYS A 43 -0.27 1.63 15.23
N SER A 44 -0.99 1.99 16.30
CA SER A 44 -2.46 1.97 16.29
C SER A 44 -3.06 3.01 15.34
N LEU A 45 -2.44 4.19 15.20
CA LEU A 45 -2.87 5.25 14.29
C LEU A 45 -2.59 4.90 12.83
N THR A 46 -1.41 4.32 12.55
CA THR A 46 -1.03 3.82 11.22
C THR A 46 -1.95 2.69 10.77
N SER A 47 -2.22 1.72 11.65
CA SER A 47 -3.19 0.64 11.40
C SER A 47 -4.61 1.16 11.17
N ARG A 48 -4.99 2.23 11.87
CA ARG A 48 -6.31 2.88 11.71
C ARG A 48 -6.42 3.66 10.41
N SER A 49 -5.35 4.31 9.95
CA SER A 49 -5.26 4.92 8.62
C SER A 49 -5.44 3.86 7.52
N LEU A 50 -4.74 2.73 7.65
CA LEU A 50 -4.88 1.59 6.74
C LEU A 50 -6.32 1.04 6.73
N TYR A 51 -6.92 0.88 7.91
CA TYR A 51 -8.32 0.48 8.05
C TYR A 51 -9.28 1.42 7.29
N ILE A 52 -9.08 2.73 7.41
CA ILE A 52 -9.89 3.73 6.69
C ILE A 52 -9.72 3.58 5.18
N GLY A 53 -8.50 3.33 4.69
CA GLY A 53 -8.23 3.08 3.27
C GLY A 53 -8.99 1.88 2.71
N PHE A 54 -8.88 0.73 3.39
CA PHE A 54 -9.62 -0.48 3.00
C PHE A 54 -11.14 -0.30 3.13
N LEU A 55 -11.61 0.38 4.17
CA LEU A 55 -13.03 0.63 4.38
C LEU A 55 -13.61 1.53 3.28
N GLY A 56 -12.90 2.60 2.93
CA GLY A 56 -13.29 3.49 1.84
C GLY A 56 -13.38 2.75 0.50
N LYS A 57 -12.39 1.88 0.20
CA LYS A 57 -12.45 1.02 -0.98
C LYS A 57 -13.69 0.12 -1.00
N VAL A 58 -14.01 -0.54 0.11
CA VAL A 58 -15.21 -1.40 0.20
C VAL A 58 -16.48 -0.59 -0.04
N ILE A 59 -16.62 0.59 0.57
CA ILE A 59 -17.79 1.47 0.38
C ILE A 59 -17.92 1.88 -1.09
N LEU A 60 -16.82 2.32 -1.72
CA LEU A 60 -16.79 2.69 -3.14
C LEU A 60 -17.14 1.52 -4.06
N LEU A 61 -16.65 0.31 -3.76
CA LEU A 61 -16.95 -0.89 -4.56
C LEU A 61 -18.39 -1.38 -4.36
N LEU A 62 -18.97 -1.23 -3.17
CA LEU A 62 -20.39 -1.50 -2.94
C LEU A 62 -21.28 -0.50 -3.69
N PHE A 63 -20.90 0.78 -3.70
CA PHE A 63 -21.56 1.79 -4.50
C PHE A 63 -21.47 1.48 -6.00
N TRP A 64 -20.31 1.06 -6.49
CA TRP A 64 -20.12 0.59 -7.86
C TRP A 64 -21.02 -0.60 -8.22
N LEU A 65 -21.09 -1.61 -7.34
CA LEU A 65 -21.95 -2.78 -7.55
C LEU A 65 -23.43 -2.38 -7.58
N GLY A 66 -23.86 -1.51 -6.67
CA GLY A 66 -25.22 -0.96 -6.67
C GLY A 66 -25.53 -0.20 -7.97
N LEU A 67 -24.59 0.60 -8.46
CA LEU A 67 -24.72 1.31 -9.73
C LEU A 67 -24.86 0.33 -10.91
N LEU A 68 -24.04 -0.72 -10.98
CA LEU A 68 -24.14 -1.74 -12.04
C LEU A 68 -25.49 -2.47 -12.03
N VAL A 69 -26.00 -2.81 -10.84
CA VAL A 69 -27.33 -3.42 -10.69
C VAL A 69 -28.40 -2.46 -11.20
N LEU A 70 -28.34 -1.18 -10.83
CA LEU A 70 -29.29 -0.16 -11.27
C LEU A 70 -29.30 -0.01 -12.79
N ILE A 71 -28.11 0.14 -13.40
CA ILE A 71 -27.99 0.27 -14.87
C ILE A 71 -28.55 -0.99 -15.55
N SER A 72 -28.27 -2.18 -15.02
CA SER A 72 -28.79 -3.44 -15.59
C SER A 72 -30.31 -3.56 -15.48
N VAL A 73 -30.90 -3.12 -14.37
CA VAL A 73 -32.37 -3.11 -14.20
C VAL A 73 -33.02 -2.14 -15.19
N VAL A 74 -32.46 -0.95 -15.35
CA VAL A 74 -33.01 0.07 -16.27
C VAL A 74 -32.83 -0.34 -17.74
N ASN A 75 -31.72 -1.01 -18.08
CA ASN A 75 -31.50 -1.56 -19.42
C ASN A 75 -32.40 -2.77 -19.72
N GLY A 76 -32.98 -3.41 -18.70
CA GLY A 76 -33.78 -4.63 -18.87
C GLY A 76 -32.95 -5.91 -19.03
N GLY A 77 -31.67 -5.88 -18.63
CA GLY A 77 -30.76 -7.01 -18.78
C GLY A 77 -29.31 -6.66 -18.44
N GLN A 78 -28.43 -7.65 -18.48
CA GLN A 78 -27.00 -7.42 -18.30
C GLN A 78 -26.48 -6.47 -19.37
N VAL A 79 -25.83 -5.40 -18.92
CA VAL A 79 -25.19 -4.43 -19.81
C VAL A 79 -23.86 -4.98 -20.30
N THR A 80 -23.64 -4.87 -21.59
CA THR A 80 -22.43 -5.29 -22.29
C THR A 80 -21.80 -4.13 -23.04
N PHE A 81 -20.58 -4.33 -23.56
CA PHE A 81 -19.95 -3.36 -24.45
C PHE A 81 -20.74 -3.14 -25.74
N VAL A 82 -21.61 -4.07 -26.15
CA VAL A 82 -22.49 -3.85 -27.31
C VAL A 82 -23.52 -2.77 -26.99
N ASP A 83 -24.14 -2.81 -25.81
CA ASP A 83 -25.09 -1.80 -25.36
C ASP A 83 -24.40 -0.42 -25.26
N GLU A 84 -23.18 -0.37 -24.72
CA GLU A 84 -22.36 0.84 -24.69
C GLU A 84 -22.14 1.43 -26.08
N THR A 85 -21.78 0.59 -27.07
CA THR A 85 -21.59 1.07 -28.45
C THR A 85 -22.88 1.62 -29.07
N LEU A 86 -24.03 1.01 -28.77
CA LEU A 86 -25.34 1.48 -29.24
C LEU A 86 -25.70 2.83 -28.61
N TRP A 87 -25.51 2.99 -27.30
CA TRP A 87 -25.79 4.26 -26.62
C TRP A 87 -24.84 5.38 -27.04
N ARG A 88 -23.63 5.04 -27.48
CA ARG A 88 -22.59 6.01 -27.88
C ARG A 88 -22.73 6.47 -29.33
N TYR A 89 -23.01 5.55 -30.26
CA TYR A 89 -22.93 5.80 -31.70
C TYR A 89 -24.27 5.62 -32.44
N GLY A 90 -25.32 5.14 -31.78
CA GLY A 90 -26.67 5.07 -32.35
C GLY A 90 -27.34 6.44 -32.41
N ASP A 91 -28.68 6.44 -32.33
CA ASP A 91 -29.49 7.66 -32.14
C ASP A 91 -30.10 7.66 -30.73
N PRO A 92 -29.30 7.99 -29.68
CA PRO A 92 -29.68 7.67 -28.32
C PRO A 92 -30.70 8.65 -27.74
N ASN A 93 -31.73 8.08 -27.13
CA ASN A 93 -32.69 8.83 -26.32
C ASN A 93 -32.08 9.30 -24.99
N LEU A 94 -32.82 10.11 -24.22
CA LEU A 94 -32.33 10.67 -22.96
C LEU A 94 -31.95 9.59 -21.94
N THR A 95 -32.71 8.49 -21.89
CA THR A 95 -32.44 7.35 -20.99
C THR A 95 -31.13 6.67 -21.35
N GLU A 96 -30.90 6.41 -22.64
CA GLU A 96 -29.66 5.78 -23.15
C GLU A 96 -28.43 6.67 -22.92
N ARG A 97 -28.60 7.99 -22.97
CA ARG A 97 -27.53 8.94 -22.60
C ARG A 97 -27.19 8.86 -21.10
N ILE A 98 -28.19 8.70 -20.24
CA ILE A 98 -28.00 8.51 -18.80
C ILE A 98 -27.33 7.15 -18.52
N LEU A 99 -27.76 6.09 -19.22
CA LEU A 99 -27.15 4.76 -19.13
C LEU A 99 -25.69 4.76 -19.59
N PHE A 100 -25.38 5.42 -20.70
CA PHE A 100 -24.01 5.61 -21.17
C PHE A 100 -23.16 6.35 -20.15
N PHE A 101 -23.65 7.48 -19.61
CA PHE A 101 -22.95 8.21 -18.56
C PHE A 101 -22.72 7.32 -17.32
N GLY A 102 -23.77 6.65 -16.83
CA GLY A 102 -23.68 5.77 -15.67
C GLY A 102 -22.70 4.62 -15.89
N TRP A 103 -22.68 4.03 -17.08
CA TRP A 103 -21.75 2.97 -17.44
C TRP A 103 -20.30 3.45 -17.44
N ILE A 104 -20.00 4.55 -18.12
CA ILE A 104 -18.64 5.14 -18.13
C ILE A 104 -18.22 5.58 -16.73
N PHE A 105 -19.11 6.22 -15.97
CA PHE A 105 -18.86 6.61 -14.59
C PHE A 105 -18.60 5.40 -13.69
N SER A 106 -19.31 4.28 -13.89
CA SER A 106 -19.04 3.05 -13.13
C SER A 106 -17.61 2.56 -13.34
N LEU A 107 -17.06 2.67 -14.54
CA LEU A 107 -15.69 2.24 -14.83
C LEU A 107 -14.62 3.08 -14.11
N THR A 108 -14.93 4.31 -13.67
CA THR A 108 -13.99 5.16 -12.93
C THR A 108 -13.98 4.87 -11.42
N LEU A 109 -15.04 4.27 -10.88
CA LEU A 109 -15.16 3.97 -9.45
C LEU A 109 -14.16 2.91 -8.98
N THR A 110 -13.86 1.88 -9.80
CA THR A 110 -12.89 0.85 -9.41
C THR A 110 -11.46 1.40 -9.30
N PRO A 111 -10.91 2.14 -10.30
CA PRO A 111 -9.64 2.84 -10.14
C PRO A 111 -9.64 3.85 -8.99
N ALA A 112 -10.74 4.60 -8.79
CA ALA A 112 -10.84 5.55 -7.69
C ALA A 112 -10.76 4.87 -6.31
N ALA A 113 -11.39 3.70 -6.15
CA ALA A 113 -11.33 2.91 -4.93
C ALA A 113 -9.90 2.42 -4.63
N ILE A 114 -9.17 1.97 -5.66
CA ILE A 114 -7.77 1.56 -5.55
C ILE A 114 -6.87 2.76 -5.24
N ALA A 115 -7.09 3.90 -5.89
CA ALA A 115 -6.33 5.13 -5.66
C ALA A 115 -6.52 5.66 -4.23
N PHE A 116 -7.75 5.58 -3.70
CA PHE A 116 -8.04 5.97 -2.32
C PHE A 116 -7.31 5.08 -1.31
N GLU A 117 -7.37 3.75 -1.49
CA GLU A 117 -6.61 2.79 -0.67
C GLU A 117 -5.11 3.09 -0.70
N ALA A 118 -4.54 3.32 -1.90
CA ALA A 118 -3.14 3.66 -2.08
C ALA A 118 -2.76 4.99 -1.41
N MET A 119 -3.61 6.01 -1.51
CA MET A 119 -3.39 7.30 -0.86
C MET A 119 -3.36 7.16 0.67
N MET A 120 -4.29 6.39 1.23
CA MET A 120 -4.32 6.13 2.68
C MET A 120 -3.14 5.27 3.13
N PHE A 121 -2.67 4.34 2.30
CA PHE A 121 -1.44 3.59 2.55
C PHE A 121 -0.22 4.50 2.57
N VAL A 122 -0.09 5.41 1.59
CA VAL A 122 0.98 6.41 1.56
C VAL A 122 0.90 7.35 2.75
N HIS A 123 -0.30 7.81 3.12
CA HIS A 123 -0.50 8.64 4.31
C HIS A 123 -0.09 7.92 5.60
N ALA A 124 -0.51 6.66 5.76
CA ALA A 124 -0.14 5.84 6.90
C ALA A 124 1.39 5.67 6.97
N THR A 125 2.00 5.38 5.83
CA THR A 125 3.44 5.20 5.66
C THR A 125 4.23 6.46 6.03
N LEU A 126 3.86 7.61 5.45
CA LEU A 126 4.57 8.87 5.68
C LEU A 126 4.42 9.35 7.13
N LYS A 127 3.29 9.07 7.76
CA LYS A 127 3.03 9.45 9.14
C LYS A 127 3.82 8.58 10.14
N ASP A 128 4.07 7.32 9.81
CA ASP A 128 4.97 6.43 10.58
C ASP A 128 6.45 6.82 10.40
N THR A 129 6.83 7.44 9.28
CA THR A 129 8.23 7.82 9.01
C THR A 129 8.71 9.09 9.71
N VAL A 130 7.84 9.87 10.36
CA VAL A 130 8.23 11.11 11.09
C VAL A 130 9.21 10.82 12.24
N PHE A 131 9.37 9.56 12.66
CA PHE A 131 10.34 9.14 13.70
C PHE A 131 11.40 8.11 13.23
N GLY A 132 11.82 8.15 11.95
CA GLY A 132 13.03 7.40 11.52
C GLY A 132 12.82 5.94 11.10
N ILE A 133 11.61 5.51 10.72
CA ILE A 133 11.29 4.14 10.24
C ILE A 133 11.69 3.91 8.76
N ASP A 134 12.55 4.75 8.19
CA ASP A 134 12.70 4.83 6.73
C ASP A 134 13.43 3.61 6.11
N ASN A 135 14.29 2.93 6.89
CA ASN A 135 15.03 1.76 6.40
C ASN A 135 14.14 0.50 6.28
N ASN A 136 13.23 0.30 7.23
CA ASN A 136 12.27 -0.81 7.21
C ASN A 136 11.21 -0.58 6.13
N LEU A 137 10.79 0.68 5.96
CA LEU A 137 9.89 1.06 4.89
C LEU A 137 10.53 0.80 3.51
N ARG A 138 11.77 1.24 3.30
CA ARG A 138 12.52 1.01 2.06
C ARG A 138 12.63 -0.48 1.73
N LYS A 139 13.04 -1.31 2.69
CA LYS A 139 13.12 -2.77 2.47
C LYS A 139 11.77 -3.39 2.11
N THR A 140 10.71 -2.94 2.79
CA THR A 140 9.35 -3.41 2.53
C THR A 140 8.87 -2.97 1.14
N PHE A 141 9.11 -1.72 0.78
CA PHE A 141 8.80 -1.16 -0.54
C PHE A 141 9.56 -1.89 -1.66
N THR A 142 10.89 -2.03 -1.56
CA THR A 142 11.71 -2.76 -2.54
C THR A 142 11.22 -4.20 -2.72
N THR A 143 10.90 -4.88 -1.60
CA THR A 143 10.38 -6.25 -1.63
C THR A 143 8.99 -6.33 -2.28
N ALA A 144 8.11 -5.38 -1.98
CA ALA A 144 6.78 -5.28 -2.59
C ALA A 144 6.85 -5.02 -4.10
N VAL A 145 7.71 -4.10 -4.53
CA VAL A 145 7.95 -3.79 -5.96
C VAL A 145 8.50 -5.01 -6.69
N PHE A 146 9.50 -5.70 -6.12
CA PHE A 146 10.03 -6.93 -6.70
C PHE A 146 8.93 -8.00 -6.85
N THR A 147 8.10 -8.16 -5.83
CA THR A 147 6.98 -9.12 -5.86
C THR A 147 5.94 -8.74 -6.91
N GLY A 148 5.55 -7.46 -6.99
CA GLY A 148 4.60 -6.96 -7.99
C GLY A 148 5.09 -7.17 -9.42
N ILE A 149 6.34 -6.79 -9.71
CA ILE A 149 6.98 -7.05 -11.01
C ILE A 149 7.04 -8.55 -11.28
N GLY A 150 7.35 -9.35 -10.27
CA GLY A 150 7.40 -10.81 -10.37
C GLY A 150 6.06 -11.42 -10.77
N VAL A 151 4.96 -10.99 -10.12
CA VAL A 151 3.60 -11.46 -10.43
C VAL A 151 3.19 -11.05 -11.85
N ILE A 152 3.43 -9.79 -12.24
CA ILE A 152 3.13 -9.32 -13.60
C ILE A 152 3.92 -10.14 -14.63
N SER A 153 5.22 -10.33 -14.39
CA SER A 153 6.09 -11.12 -15.26
C SER A 153 5.63 -12.57 -15.36
N PHE A 154 5.13 -13.14 -14.26
CA PHE A 154 4.61 -14.50 -14.22
C PHE A 154 3.35 -14.65 -15.08
N ILE A 155 2.42 -13.69 -15.00
CA ILE A 155 1.20 -13.68 -15.82
C ILE A 155 1.56 -13.53 -17.29
N VAL A 156 2.34 -12.50 -17.63
CA VAL A 156 2.76 -12.24 -19.02
C VAL A 156 3.55 -13.42 -19.60
N GLY A 157 4.49 -13.98 -18.84
CA GLY A 157 5.27 -15.13 -19.29
C GLY A 157 4.42 -16.38 -19.51
N SER A 158 3.40 -16.61 -18.66
CA SER A 158 2.47 -17.72 -18.82
C SER A 158 1.62 -17.55 -20.08
N GLU A 159 1.07 -16.35 -20.32
CA GLU A 159 0.29 -16.05 -21.52
C GLU A 159 1.12 -16.14 -22.81
N LEU A 160 2.36 -15.62 -22.80
CA LEU A 160 3.25 -15.70 -23.96
C LEU A 160 3.63 -17.14 -24.31
N MET A 161 3.92 -17.99 -23.31
CA MET A 161 4.21 -19.40 -23.58
C MET A 161 2.99 -20.20 -23.98
N GLU A 162 1.80 -19.83 -23.49
CA GLU A 162 0.55 -20.39 -24.00
C GLU A 162 0.35 -20.02 -25.48
N SER A 163 0.63 -18.76 -25.86
CA SER A 163 0.49 -18.32 -27.25
C SER A 163 1.48 -18.97 -28.22
N VAL A 164 2.70 -19.30 -27.78
CA VAL A 164 3.75 -19.86 -28.67
C VAL A 164 3.74 -21.39 -28.67
N ILE A 165 3.61 -22.00 -27.50
CA ILE A 165 3.82 -23.45 -27.29
C ILE A 165 2.50 -24.15 -26.92
N GLY A 166 1.43 -23.41 -26.61
CA GLY A 166 0.16 -23.99 -26.15
C GLY A 166 0.19 -24.48 -24.70
N TYR A 167 1.25 -24.18 -23.95
CA TYR A 167 1.46 -24.67 -22.59
C TYR A 167 1.91 -23.55 -21.65
N GLY A 168 0.94 -22.78 -21.12
CA GLY A 168 1.21 -21.62 -20.27
C GLY A 168 1.93 -21.93 -18.96
N ALA A 169 1.78 -23.15 -18.43
CA ALA A 169 2.48 -23.58 -17.22
C ALA A 169 4.01 -23.60 -17.40
N ALA A 170 4.54 -23.87 -18.60
CA ALA A 170 5.97 -23.75 -18.87
C ALA A 170 6.46 -22.30 -18.73
N GLY A 171 5.65 -21.32 -19.14
CA GLY A 171 5.97 -19.90 -18.97
C GLY A 171 6.08 -19.51 -17.50
N GLY A 172 5.11 -19.93 -16.68
CA GLY A 172 5.14 -19.72 -15.24
C GLY A 172 6.36 -20.33 -14.56
N VAL A 173 6.70 -21.58 -14.88
CA VAL A 173 7.89 -22.27 -14.33
C VAL A 173 9.19 -21.57 -14.76
N PHE A 174 9.30 -21.22 -16.05
CA PHE A 174 10.48 -20.54 -16.58
C PHE A 174 10.70 -19.18 -15.91
N VAL A 175 9.66 -18.35 -15.84
CA VAL A 175 9.73 -17.03 -15.19
C VAL A 175 9.99 -17.17 -13.69
N GLY A 176 9.36 -18.14 -13.02
CA GLY A 176 9.59 -18.40 -11.59
C GLY A 176 11.04 -18.76 -11.27
N VAL A 177 11.63 -19.68 -12.03
CA VAL A 177 13.05 -20.07 -11.88
C VAL A 177 13.96 -18.88 -12.17
N PHE A 178 13.67 -18.13 -13.24
CA PHE A 178 14.44 -16.95 -13.60
C PHE A 178 14.42 -15.90 -12.48
N LEU A 179 13.24 -15.55 -11.96
CA LEU A 179 13.09 -14.58 -10.86
C LEU A 179 13.84 -14.99 -9.60
N LEU A 180 13.88 -16.28 -9.27
CA LEU A 180 14.67 -16.77 -8.14
C LEU A 180 16.18 -16.55 -8.36
N ALA A 181 16.67 -16.79 -9.57
CA ALA A 181 18.08 -16.59 -9.91
C ALA A 181 18.47 -15.10 -9.87
N VAL A 182 17.63 -14.20 -10.39
CA VAL A 182 17.91 -12.75 -10.46
C VAL A 182 17.42 -11.96 -9.24
N ARG A 183 16.91 -12.62 -8.21
CA ARG A 183 16.38 -11.96 -7.00
C ARG A 183 17.38 -10.99 -6.36
N LYS A 184 18.58 -11.48 -6.04
CA LYS A 184 19.62 -10.66 -5.39
C LYS A 184 20.00 -9.41 -6.20
N PRO A 185 20.38 -9.51 -7.49
CA PRO A 185 20.78 -8.33 -8.26
C PRO A 185 19.65 -7.32 -8.44
N ILE A 186 18.41 -7.76 -8.64
CA ILE A 186 17.27 -6.84 -8.79
C ILE A 186 17.00 -6.06 -7.50
N LEU A 187 17.02 -6.73 -6.34
CA LEU A 187 16.81 -6.04 -5.06
C LEU A 187 17.87 -4.96 -4.79
N VAL A 188 19.14 -5.20 -5.15
CA VAL A 188 20.21 -4.19 -5.02
C VAL A 188 19.96 -2.96 -5.91
N ILE A 189 19.48 -3.17 -7.13
CA ILE A 189 19.16 -2.07 -8.06
C ILE A 189 17.94 -1.28 -7.53
N LEU A 190 16.91 -1.98 -7.07
CA LEU A 190 15.72 -1.38 -6.48
C LEU A 190 16.03 -0.61 -5.20
N ASP A 191 16.89 -1.13 -4.32
CA ASP A 191 17.32 -0.42 -3.12
C ASP A 191 18.09 0.86 -3.47
N LYS A 192 18.96 0.81 -4.48
CA LYS A 192 19.69 2.01 -4.96
C LYS A 192 18.75 3.05 -5.56
N ALA A 193 17.74 2.62 -6.30
CA ALA A 193 16.70 3.51 -6.84
C ALA A 193 15.82 4.07 -5.72
N SER A 194 15.42 3.23 -4.76
CA SER A 194 14.60 3.61 -3.62
C SER A 194 15.29 4.66 -2.75
N ASN A 195 16.61 4.56 -2.52
CA ASN A 195 17.40 5.58 -1.81
C ASN A 195 17.28 6.99 -2.40
N ARG A 196 16.92 7.12 -3.68
CA ARG A 196 16.72 8.44 -4.31
C ARG A 196 15.34 9.04 -4.01
N PHE A 197 14.33 8.20 -3.76
CA PHE A 197 12.95 8.61 -3.52
C PHE A 197 12.59 8.61 -2.03
N ILE A 198 13.23 7.73 -1.26
CA ILE A 198 13.03 7.48 0.16
C ILE A 198 14.43 7.48 0.81
N PRO A 199 15.04 8.67 0.95
CA PRO A 199 16.34 8.82 1.58
C PRO A 199 16.20 8.64 3.09
N SER A 200 16.81 7.59 3.64
CA SER A 200 16.82 7.41 5.09
C SER A 200 17.61 8.53 5.73
N THR A 201 16.94 9.36 6.52
CA THR A 201 17.55 10.42 7.32
C THR A 201 18.47 9.86 8.39
N HIS A 202 18.15 8.67 8.93
CA HIS A 202 18.91 8.04 10.01
C HIS A 202 19.21 6.56 9.75
N THR A 203 20.35 6.12 10.25
CA THR A 203 20.73 4.70 10.36
C THR A 203 19.95 4.02 11.49
N PRO A 204 19.78 2.69 11.47
CA PRO A 204 19.10 1.97 12.55
C PRO A 204 19.65 2.27 13.96
N GLU A 205 20.96 2.48 14.04
CA GLU A 205 21.68 2.84 15.25
C GLU A 205 21.32 4.25 15.74
N GLU A 206 21.23 5.21 14.82
CA GLU A 206 20.80 6.58 15.11
C GLU A 206 19.32 6.63 15.52
N THR A 207 18.45 5.82 14.91
CA THR A 207 17.03 5.70 15.30
C THR A 207 16.89 5.14 16.72
N ALA A 208 17.63 4.09 17.05
CA ALA A 208 17.60 3.50 18.39
C ALA A 208 18.09 4.48 19.47
N TYR A 209 19.07 5.33 19.13
CA TYR A 209 19.50 6.42 20.01
C TYR A 209 18.41 7.49 20.16
N LEU A 210 17.80 7.93 19.06
CA LEU A 210 16.73 8.94 19.07
C LEU A 210 15.50 8.50 19.88
N GLU A 211 15.11 7.23 19.81
CA GLU A 211 13.99 6.69 20.59
C GLU A 211 14.28 6.72 22.11
N ALA A 212 15.51 6.38 22.50
CA ALA A 212 15.96 6.49 23.88
C ALA A 212 16.03 7.96 24.34
N TYR A 213 16.51 8.86 23.48
CA TYR A 213 16.55 10.30 23.74
C TYR A 213 15.14 10.90 23.89
N ALA A 214 14.22 10.54 23.00
CA ALA A 214 12.81 10.95 23.07
C ALA A 214 12.14 10.48 24.38
N THR A 215 12.44 9.27 24.82
CA THR A 215 11.95 8.73 26.10
C THR A 215 12.52 9.52 27.29
N ALA A 216 13.81 9.85 27.25
CA ALA A 216 14.46 10.67 28.28
C ALA A 216 14.02 12.15 28.25
N MET A 217 13.39 12.61 27.17
CA MET A 217 12.89 13.98 27.00
C MET A 217 11.38 14.11 27.25
N GLU A 218 10.70 13.05 27.70
CA GLU A 218 9.25 13.05 27.96
C GLU A 218 8.83 14.11 28.98
N ASP A 219 9.67 14.39 29.99
CA ASP A 219 9.47 15.42 31.01
C ASP A 219 10.19 16.74 30.71
N LEU A 220 10.76 16.88 29.51
CA LEU A 220 11.57 18.00 29.03
C LEU A 220 12.84 18.28 29.84
N ILE A 221 13.28 17.36 30.71
CA ILE A 221 14.46 17.54 31.56
C ILE A 221 15.30 16.27 31.59
N ILE A 222 16.45 16.29 30.89
CA ILE A 222 17.39 15.17 30.96
C ILE A 222 18.18 15.21 32.25
N THR A 223 18.00 14.18 33.08
CA THR A 223 18.77 13.99 34.31
C THR A 223 20.20 13.52 34.03
N VAL A 224 21.07 13.63 35.05
CA VAL A 224 22.47 13.18 34.95
C VAL A 224 22.58 11.67 34.68
N GLU A 225 21.66 10.87 35.21
CA GLU A 225 21.67 9.42 35.00
C GLU A 225 21.15 9.05 33.60
N GLU A 226 20.13 9.73 33.10
CA GLU A 226 19.68 9.57 31.70
C GLU A 226 20.76 9.99 30.71
N ARG A 227 21.48 11.08 30.97
CA ARG A 227 22.63 11.48 30.13
C ARG A 227 23.69 10.39 30.05
N LYS A 228 24.05 9.77 31.19
CA LYS A 228 25.01 8.65 31.21
C LYS A 228 24.51 7.43 30.44
N LEU A 229 23.22 7.13 30.52
CA LEU A 229 22.61 6.03 29.76
C LEU A 229 22.65 6.30 28.26
N LEU A 230 22.32 7.53 27.85
CA LEU A 230 22.41 7.97 26.45
C LEU A 230 23.84 7.89 25.93
N ASP A 231 24.82 8.41 26.68
CA ASP A 231 26.25 8.33 26.32
C ASP A 231 26.71 6.87 26.18
N MET A 232 26.23 5.98 27.05
CA MET A 232 26.51 4.55 26.96
C MET A 232 25.88 3.94 25.70
N MET A 233 24.65 4.29 25.33
CA MET A 233 24.01 3.82 24.10
C MET A 233 24.74 4.35 22.86
N ALA A 234 25.09 5.63 22.83
CA ALA A 234 25.87 6.23 21.75
C ALA A 234 27.20 5.51 21.55
N SER A 235 27.93 5.23 22.64
CA SER A 235 29.20 4.50 22.58
C SER A 235 29.02 3.04 22.13
N THR A 236 27.94 2.37 22.57
CA THR A 236 27.63 0.98 22.20
C THR A 236 27.32 0.87 20.71
N TYR A 237 26.63 1.86 20.15
CA TYR A 237 26.31 1.94 18.73
C TYR A 237 27.40 2.58 17.86
N GLY A 238 28.50 3.05 18.46
CA GLY A 238 29.60 3.69 17.74
C GLY A 238 29.24 5.06 17.14
N LEU A 239 28.26 5.76 17.71
CA LEU A 239 27.85 7.08 17.27
C LEU A 239 28.88 8.13 17.70
N SER A 240 29.24 9.02 16.78
CA SER A 240 30.13 10.13 17.09
C SER A 240 29.39 11.25 17.83
N GLU A 241 30.08 11.98 18.70
CA GLU A 241 29.53 13.10 19.47
C GLU A 241 28.86 14.17 18.58
N LYS A 242 29.40 14.39 17.37
CA LYS A 242 28.82 15.30 16.38
C LYS A 242 27.46 14.81 15.86
N ILE A 243 27.31 13.50 15.62
CA ILE A 243 26.05 12.90 15.16
C ILE A 243 25.04 12.94 16.30
N VAL A 244 25.43 12.55 17.50
CA VAL A 244 24.59 12.62 18.71
C VAL A 244 24.02 14.03 18.87
N LYS A 245 24.87 15.05 18.84
CA LYS A 245 24.44 16.44 18.99
C LYS A 245 23.46 16.88 17.88
N GLN A 246 23.72 16.47 16.64
CA GLN A 246 22.84 16.78 15.52
C GLN A 246 21.45 16.14 15.69
N LEU A 247 21.40 14.87 16.14
CA LEU A 247 20.14 14.15 16.39
C LEU A 247 19.33 14.83 17.52
N GLU A 248 20.00 15.22 18.60
CA GLU A 248 19.35 15.91 19.73
C GLU A 248 18.82 17.30 19.33
N GLU A 249 19.59 18.07 18.55
CA GLU A 249 19.18 19.38 18.02
C GLU A 249 17.98 19.25 17.07
N GLU A 250 17.98 18.26 16.18
CA GLU A 250 16.86 17.98 15.25
C GLU A 250 15.59 17.57 16.00
N TYR A 251 15.72 16.72 17.02
CA TYR A 251 14.59 16.33 17.86
C TYR A 251 14.02 17.52 18.65
N ASN A 252 14.88 18.32 19.29
CA ASN A 252 14.43 19.49 20.05
C ASN A 252 13.73 20.50 19.14
N PHE A 253 14.22 20.70 17.91
CA PHE A 253 13.56 21.56 16.92
C PHE A 253 12.16 21.05 16.52
N SER A 254 12.00 19.73 16.40
CA SER A 254 10.69 19.12 16.07
C SER A 254 9.63 19.33 17.16
N ILE A 255 10.03 19.45 18.43
CA ILE A 255 9.12 19.75 19.55
C ILE A 255 8.75 21.24 19.59
N GLU A 256 9.63 22.15 19.16
CA GLU A 256 9.35 23.59 19.13
C GLU A 256 8.36 24.01 18.02
N GLU A 257 8.19 23.18 16.99
CA GLU A 257 7.23 23.44 15.88
C GLU A 257 5.81 22.91 16.14
N GLU A 258 5.56 22.12 17.19
CA GLU A 258 4.21 21.68 17.63
C GLU A 258 3.55 22.65 18.63
#